data_AF-A0A1E5D129-F1
#
_entry.id   AF-A0A1E5D129-F1
#
_cell.length_a   1.000
_cell.length_b   1.000
_cell.length_c   1.000
_cell.angle_alpha   90.00
_cell.angle_beta   90.00
_cell.angle_gamma   90.00
#
_symmetry.space_group_name_H-M   'P 1'
#
loop_
_entity.id
_entity.type
_entity.pdbx_description
1 polymer ?
#
loop_
_entity_poly.entity_id
_entity_poly.type
_entity_poly.pdbx_seq_one_letter_code
_entity_poly.pdbx_strand_id
1 'polypeptide(L)'
;MSNSVVDLWLCPIEELDESEALTAELKAWLTDDEIAKVSRYKMERDRLRGLYVRCFLRAILSRYANRHPNWWRFEYGDKGKPRLSADQFSKTGIEFNISHSRDYLLVAVCLNNSVWDPIALGVDIEHSRDNTNIQSIMTHYFSHLEIDQLMALDESQQSTRFFDLWALKESYIKATGTGLATSLKGFAFDFSKVTERTETMRTVTNSSKERVGQSRQLRLFQGLELHLFEGPDREVAKKTSTRDKQCNNLYWKSLLGRVDDQYRFAVTLGAEGIAGIKLNMIEFQTSDLFSQLEVFKSKDPT
;
A
#
# COMPACT_ATOMS: atom_id res chain seq x y z
N MET A 1 -25.08 2.42 2.15
CA MET A 1 -23.63 2.65 1.96
C MET A 1 -22.89 1.90 3.07
N SER A 2 -22.07 0.92 2.73
CA SER A 2 -21.27 0.15 3.70
C SER A 2 -19.84 0.70 3.75
N ASN A 3 -19.14 0.47 4.86
CA ASN A 3 -17.71 0.69 4.92
C ASN A 3 -17.00 -0.47 4.21
N SER A 4 -16.00 -0.16 3.39
CA SER A 4 -15.14 -1.17 2.78
C SER A 4 -14.03 -1.55 3.76
N VAL A 5 -13.76 -2.85 3.87
CA VAL A 5 -12.68 -3.37 4.71
C VAL A 5 -11.39 -3.39 3.91
N VAL A 6 -10.34 -2.80 4.47
CA VAL A 6 -8.97 -2.89 3.95
C VAL A 6 -8.09 -3.53 5.00
N ASP A 7 -7.51 -4.66 4.66
CA ASP A 7 -6.49 -5.30 5.47
C ASP A 7 -5.13 -4.72 5.08
N LEU A 8 -4.40 -4.21 6.06
CA LEU A 8 -3.14 -3.52 5.88
C LEU A 8 -2.02 -4.28 6.59
N TRP A 9 -1.15 -4.88 5.79
CA TRP A 9 -0.08 -5.78 6.25
C TRP A 9 1.24 -5.02 6.31
N LEU A 10 1.78 -4.84 7.51
CA LEU A 10 3.09 -4.24 7.76
C LEU A 10 4.13 -5.36 7.90
N CYS A 11 5.11 -5.39 7.00
CA CYS A 11 6.14 -6.41 6.94
C CYS A 11 7.52 -5.77 7.13
N PRO A 12 8.26 -6.11 8.21
CA PRO A 12 9.65 -5.68 8.36
C PRO A 12 10.56 -6.28 7.27
N ILE A 13 11.44 -5.45 6.71
CA ILE A 13 12.40 -5.79 5.64
C ILE A 13 13.81 -5.21 5.90
N GLU A 14 14.12 -4.90 7.16
CA GLU A 14 15.43 -4.39 7.58
C GLU A 14 16.46 -5.52 7.70
N GLU A 15 16.14 -6.52 8.52
CA GLU A 15 16.97 -7.69 8.82
C GLU A 15 16.40 -8.91 8.11
N LEU A 16 17.02 -9.26 6.98
CA LEU A 16 16.60 -10.36 6.12
C LEU A 16 17.61 -11.50 6.19
N ASP A 17 17.13 -12.73 6.22
CA ASP A 17 17.98 -13.92 6.19
C ASP A 17 18.52 -14.13 4.76
N GLU A 18 19.84 -14.14 4.65
CA GLU A 18 20.57 -14.25 3.38
C GLU A 18 21.06 -15.67 3.07
N SER A 19 20.66 -16.66 3.88
CA SER A 19 21.09 -18.05 3.67
C SER A 19 20.69 -18.57 2.28
N GLU A 20 21.63 -19.23 1.62
CA GLU A 20 21.45 -19.70 0.24
C GLU A 20 20.29 -20.68 0.11
N ALA A 21 20.11 -21.58 1.08
CA ALA A 21 19.02 -22.54 1.10
C ALA A 21 17.65 -21.85 1.14
N LEU A 22 17.44 -20.90 2.07
CA LEU A 22 16.18 -20.18 2.19
C LEU A 22 15.92 -19.31 0.97
N THR A 23 16.92 -18.58 0.48
CA THR A 23 16.76 -17.73 -0.70
C THR A 23 16.44 -18.55 -1.96
N ALA A 24 16.96 -19.77 -2.09
CA ALA A 24 16.58 -20.69 -3.17
C ALA A 24 15.11 -21.11 -3.09
N GLU A 25 14.63 -21.45 -1.89
CA GLU A 25 13.23 -21.81 -1.66
C GLU A 25 12.28 -20.63 -1.94
N LEU A 26 12.63 -19.43 -1.48
CA LEU A 26 11.87 -18.22 -1.74
C LEU A 26 11.83 -17.88 -3.24
N LYS A 27 12.94 -18.06 -3.96
CA LYS A 27 12.99 -17.86 -5.43
C LYS A 27 12.05 -18.81 -6.17
N ALA A 28 11.85 -20.03 -5.68
CA ALA A 28 10.92 -21.00 -6.29
C ALA A 28 9.44 -20.55 -6.25
N TRP A 29 9.11 -19.51 -5.49
CA TRP A 29 7.77 -18.90 -5.49
C TRP A 29 7.58 -17.85 -6.58
N LEU A 30 8.64 -17.30 -7.14
CA LEU A 30 8.59 -16.22 -8.12
C LEU A 30 8.48 -16.79 -9.54
N THR A 31 7.93 -15.98 -10.44
CA THR A 31 8.00 -16.26 -11.87
C THR A 31 9.34 -15.81 -12.46
N ASP A 32 9.72 -16.34 -13.63
CA ASP A 32 11.00 -16.03 -14.27
C ASP A 32 11.20 -14.52 -14.52
N ASP A 33 10.13 -13.80 -14.88
CA ASP A 33 10.18 -12.35 -15.08
C ASP A 33 10.45 -11.58 -13.78
N GLU A 34 9.93 -12.05 -12.65
CA GLU A 34 10.21 -11.48 -11.34
C GLU A 34 11.64 -11.77 -10.90
N ILE A 35 12.11 -13.01 -11.08
CA ILE A 35 13.50 -13.38 -10.81
C ILE A 35 14.44 -12.50 -11.65
N ALA A 36 14.17 -12.35 -12.95
CA ALA A 36 14.95 -11.49 -13.83
C ALA A 36 14.94 -10.03 -13.38
N LYS A 37 13.79 -9.51 -12.91
CA LYS A 37 13.69 -8.14 -12.38
C LYS A 37 14.49 -7.94 -11.10
N VAL A 38 14.41 -8.88 -10.15
CA VAL A 38 15.17 -8.83 -8.89
C VAL A 38 16.68 -8.91 -9.18
N SER A 39 17.11 -9.79 -10.08
CA SER A 39 18.53 -9.96 -10.44
C SER A 39 19.18 -8.70 -11.05
N ARG A 40 18.39 -7.76 -11.59
CA ARG A 40 18.89 -6.49 -12.16
C ARG A 40 19.32 -5.46 -11.12
N TYR A 41 18.92 -5.59 -9.86
CA TYR A 41 19.43 -4.70 -8.81
C TYR A 41 20.95 -4.83 -8.72
N LYS A 42 21.65 -3.70 -8.55
CA LYS A 42 23.11 -3.66 -8.51
C LYS A 42 23.66 -4.21 -7.20
N MET A 43 23.04 -3.83 -6.08
CA MET A 43 23.45 -4.21 -4.74
C MET A 43 22.76 -5.50 -4.31
N GLU A 44 23.50 -6.38 -3.64
CA GLU A 44 22.98 -7.65 -3.11
C GLU A 44 21.84 -7.43 -2.11
N ARG A 45 21.99 -6.45 -1.21
CA ARG A 45 20.94 -6.05 -0.26
C ARG A 45 19.63 -5.68 -0.97
N ASP A 46 19.70 -4.99 -2.11
CA ASP A 46 18.51 -4.62 -2.88
C ASP A 46 17.89 -5.82 -3.61
N ARG A 47 18.72 -6.77 -4.07
CA ARG A 47 18.24 -8.06 -4.61
C ARG A 47 17.49 -8.85 -3.54
N LEU A 48 18.07 -8.97 -2.34
CA LEU A 48 17.48 -9.67 -1.22
C LEU A 48 16.15 -9.02 -0.81
N ARG A 49 16.14 -7.69 -0.64
CA ARG A 49 14.90 -6.94 -0.37
C ARG A 49 13.86 -7.12 -1.47
N GLY A 50 14.26 -7.07 -2.74
CA GLY A 50 13.38 -7.30 -3.87
C GLY A 50 12.73 -8.69 -3.86
N LEU A 51 13.50 -9.73 -3.50
CA LEU A 51 13.01 -11.09 -3.31
C LEU A 51 11.98 -11.15 -2.17
N TYR A 52 12.32 -10.66 -0.98
CA TYR A 52 11.43 -10.69 0.18
C TYR A 52 10.14 -9.92 -0.04
N VAL A 53 10.20 -8.74 -0.69
CA VAL A 53 8.99 -7.97 -1.02
C VAL A 53 8.03 -8.77 -1.88
N ARG A 54 8.54 -9.53 -2.86
CA ARG A 54 7.75 -10.39 -3.72
C ARG A 54 7.18 -11.60 -2.96
N CYS A 55 7.98 -12.24 -2.12
CA CYS A 55 7.54 -13.37 -1.30
C CYS A 55 6.48 -12.98 -0.27
N PHE A 56 6.66 -11.84 0.42
CA PHE A 56 5.66 -11.30 1.34
C PHE A 56 4.32 -11.06 0.64
N LEU A 57 4.33 -10.37 -0.51
CA LEU A 57 3.12 -10.15 -1.28
C LEU A 57 2.44 -11.47 -1.65
N ARG A 58 3.17 -12.41 -2.26
CA ARG A 58 2.62 -13.72 -2.66
C ARG A 58 2.06 -14.50 -1.47
N ALA A 59 2.77 -14.52 -0.35
CA ALA A 59 2.32 -15.16 0.88
C ALA A 59 1.04 -14.53 1.43
N ILE A 60 0.95 -13.20 1.49
CA ILE A 60 -0.23 -12.48 1.95
C ILE A 60 -1.43 -12.82 1.06
N LEU A 61 -1.30 -12.72 -0.27
CA LEU A 61 -2.40 -13.03 -1.19
C LEU A 61 -2.86 -14.49 -1.06
N SER A 62 -1.92 -15.42 -0.87
CA SER A 62 -2.21 -16.84 -0.63
C SER A 62 -3.12 -17.09 0.57
N ARG A 63 -3.12 -16.20 1.57
CA ARG A 63 -4.02 -16.31 2.74
C ARG A 63 -5.48 -16.00 2.40
N TYR A 64 -5.74 -15.22 1.36
CA TYR A 64 -7.09 -14.85 0.93
C TYR A 64 -7.72 -15.88 -0.01
N ALA A 65 -6.92 -16.58 -0.82
CA ALA A 65 -7.43 -17.51 -1.83
C ALA A 65 -7.07 -18.98 -1.58
N ASN A 66 -6.32 -19.29 -0.51
CA ASN A 66 -5.78 -20.63 -0.22
C ASN A 66 -5.06 -21.25 -1.44
N ARG A 67 -4.18 -20.47 -2.07
CA ARG A 67 -3.38 -20.86 -3.23
C ARG A 67 -1.90 -20.90 -2.88
N HIS A 68 -1.14 -21.75 -3.54
CA HIS A 68 0.30 -21.77 -3.38
C HIS A 68 0.92 -20.44 -3.88
N PRO A 69 1.96 -19.87 -3.24
CA PRO A 69 2.54 -18.58 -3.61
C PRO A 69 3.03 -18.50 -5.06
N ASN A 70 3.51 -19.60 -5.66
CA ASN A 70 3.90 -19.66 -7.08
C ASN A 70 2.73 -19.60 -8.06
N TRP A 71 1.48 -19.66 -7.59
CA TRP A 71 0.29 -19.62 -8.45
C TRP A 71 0.02 -18.20 -8.96
N TRP A 72 0.38 -17.17 -8.19
CA TRP A 72 0.06 -15.78 -8.53
C TRP A 72 0.75 -15.33 -9.81
N ARG A 73 0.00 -14.60 -10.65
CA ARG A 73 0.45 -13.99 -11.90
C ARG A 73 0.14 -12.51 -11.83
N PHE A 74 1.18 -11.69 -11.96
CA PHE A 74 1.06 -10.24 -11.89
C PHE A 74 1.22 -9.61 -13.25
N GLU A 75 0.34 -8.67 -13.56
CA GLU A 75 0.43 -7.79 -14.71
C GLU A 75 0.85 -6.40 -14.23
N TYR A 76 1.61 -5.68 -15.06
CA TYR A 76 2.11 -4.35 -14.73
C TYR A 76 1.51 -3.36 -15.73
N GLY A 77 0.79 -2.36 -15.23
CA GLY A 77 0.32 -1.25 -16.06
C GLY A 77 1.46 -0.32 -16.48
N ASP A 78 1.15 0.68 -17.31
CA ASP A 78 2.13 1.63 -17.90
C ASP A 78 3.03 2.33 -16.87
N LYS A 79 2.54 2.49 -15.63
CA LYS A 79 3.25 3.14 -14.52
C LYS A 79 3.85 2.15 -13.51
N GLY A 80 3.88 0.86 -13.85
CA GLY A 80 4.52 -0.18 -13.05
C GLY A 80 3.72 -0.66 -11.82
N LYS A 81 2.47 -0.21 -11.63
CA LYS A 81 1.58 -0.74 -10.58
C LYS A 81 1.27 -2.22 -10.86
N PRO A 82 1.66 -3.16 -9.98
CA PRO A 82 1.30 -4.55 -10.14
C PRO A 82 -0.19 -4.75 -9.87
N ARG A 83 -0.82 -5.62 -10.64
CA ARG A 83 -2.20 -6.09 -10.47
C ARG A 83 -2.26 -7.60 -10.70
N LEU A 84 -3.26 -8.28 -10.16
CA LEU A 84 -3.53 -9.66 -10.56
C LEU A 84 -3.96 -9.69 -12.02
N SER A 85 -3.65 -10.79 -12.73
CA SER A 85 -4.20 -11.02 -14.06
C SER A 85 -5.72 -10.96 -14.05
N ALA A 86 -6.35 -10.61 -15.18
CA ALA A 86 -7.80 -10.48 -15.26
C ALA A 86 -8.55 -11.76 -14.81
N ASP A 87 -8.00 -12.94 -15.12
CA ASP A 87 -8.53 -14.24 -14.69
C ASP A 87 -8.37 -14.48 -13.18
N GLN A 88 -7.22 -14.13 -12.59
CA GLN A 88 -7.03 -14.29 -11.15
C GLN A 88 -7.85 -13.28 -10.35
N PHE A 89 -7.99 -12.06 -10.87
CA PHE A 89 -8.87 -11.06 -10.29
C PHE A 89 -10.33 -11.54 -10.29
N SER A 90 -10.85 -12.03 -11.43
CA SER A 90 -12.25 -12.49 -11.51
C SER A 90 -12.55 -13.68 -10.60
N LYS A 91 -11.57 -14.57 -10.37
CA LYS A 91 -11.69 -15.73 -9.49
C LYS A 91 -11.60 -15.41 -8.00
N THR A 92 -10.90 -14.35 -7.62
CA THR A 92 -10.56 -14.08 -6.21
C THR A 92 -11.16 -12.79 -5.66
N GLY A 93 -11.51 -11.85 -6.53
CA GLY A 93 -11.95 -10.51 -6.14
C GLY A 93 -10.85 -9.67 -5.47
N ILE A 94 -9.60 -10.13 -5.43
CA ILE A 94 -8.54 -9.46 -4.67
C ILE A 94 -8.06 -8.21 -5.43
N GLU A 95 -8.29 -7.04 -4.83
CA GLU A 95 -7.55 -5.81 -5.13
C GLU A 95 -6.42 -5.63 -4.12
N PHE A 96 -5.24 -5.24 -4.59
CA PHE A 96 -4.11 -4.96 -3.71
C PHE A 96 -3.29 -3.76 -4.17
N ASN A 97 -2.56 -3.17 -3.23
CA ASN A 97 -1.51 -2.21 -3.53
C ASN A 97 -0.36 -2.36 -2.53
N ILE A 98 0.85 -1.99 -2.94
CA ILE A 98 2.04 -2.08 -2.09
C ILE A 98 2.81 -0.76 -2.09
N SER A 99 3.47 -0.47 -0.97
CA SER A 99 4.50 0.55 -0.86
C SER A 99 5.58 0.07 0.09
N HIS A 100 6.81 0.55 -0.06
CA HIS A 100 7.87 0.27 0.89
C HIS A 100 8.72 1.50 1.12
N SER A 101 9.15 1.72 2.35
CA SER A 101 10.04 2.82 2.71
C SER A 101 10.99 2.33 3.79
N ARG A 102 12.29 2.42 3.51
CA ARG A 102 13.37 1.89 4.35
C ARG A 102 13.13 0.47 4.85
N ASP A 103 12.64 0.34 6.06
CA ASP A 103 12.64 -0.90 6.85
C ASP A 103 11.31 -1.64 6.78
N TYR A 104 10.29 -1.06 6.13
CA TYR A 104 8.97 -1.67 6.04
C TYR A 104 8.47 -1.75 4.60
N LEU A 105 7.86 -2.90 4.30
CA LEU A 105 6.89 -3.09 3.24
C LEU A 105 5.48 -2.97 3.84
N LEU A 106 4.61 -2.29 3.13
CA LEU A 106 3.20 -2.16 3.43
C LEU A 106 2.38 -2.73 2.27
N VAL A 107 1.49 -3.67 2.54
CA VAL A 107 0.58 -4.27 1.55
C VAL A 107 -0.86 -4.04 1.98
N ALA A 108 -1.62 -3.32 1.15
CA ALA A 108 -3.06 -3.16 1.34
C ALA A 108 -3.79 -4.21 0.49
N VAL A 109 -4.78 -4.88 1.07
CA VAL A 109 -5.66 -5.84 0.40
C VAL A 109 -7.12 -5.46 0.66
N CYS A 110 -7.93 -5.46 -0.39
CA CYS A 110 -9.37 -5.28 -0.32
C CYS A 110 -10.05 -6.35 -1.16
N LEU A 111 -11.08 -7.00 -0.62
CA LEU A 111 -11.88 -7.96 -1.36
C LEU A 111 -13.03 -7.25 -2.07
N ASN A 112 -13.00 -7.28 -3.40
CA ASN A 112 -14.09 -6.82 -4.23
C ASN A 112 -15.07 -7.97 -4.51
N ASN A 113 -16.27 -7.84 -3.96
CA ASN A 113 -17.34 -8.82 -4.12
C ASN A 113 -18.13 -8.65 -5.43
N SER A 114 -17.85 -7.61 -6.22
CA SER A 114 -18.55 -7.31 -7.47
C SER A 114 -17.57 -6.96 -8.58
N VAL A 115 -17.55 -7.77 -9.64
CA VAL A 115 -16.68 -7.52 -10.81
C VAL A 115 -17.12 -6.25 -11.57
N TRP A 116 -18.38 -5.84 -11.40
CA TRP A 116 -18.99 -4.69 -12.09
C TRP A 116 -18.73 -3.36 -11.39
N ASP A 117 -18.45 -3.40 -10.08
CA ASP A 117 -18.19 -2.20 -9.27
C ASP A 117 -16.68 -2.05 -9.08
N PRO A 118 -16.02 -1.19 -9.86
CA PRO A 118 -14.57 -1.06 -9.78
C PRO A 118 -14.15 -0.50 -8.41
N ILE A 119 -13.11 -1.09 -7.84
CA ILE A 119 -12.45 -0.59 -6.64
C ILE A 119 -11.05 -0.10 -7.03
N ALA A 120 -10.72 1.13 -6.65
CA ALA A 120 -9.41 1.72 -6.81
C ALA A 120 -8.70 1.80 -5.45
N LEU A 121 -7.70 0.94 -5.24
CA LEU A 121 -6.93 0.90 -3.99
C LEU A 121 -5.50 1.41 -4.20
N GLY A 122 -5.06 2.29 -3.30
CA GLY A 122 -3.69 2.78 -3.21
C GLY A 122 -3.23 2.88 -1.77
N VAL A 123 -1.95 2.58 -1.55
CA VAL A 123 -1.30 2.66 -0.25
C VAL A 123 0.07 3.29 -0.39
N ASP A 124 0.46 4.06 0.61
CA ASP A 124 1.81 4.55 0.73
C ASP A 124 2.34 4.46 2.17
N ILE A 125 3.65 4.31 2.32
CA ILE A 125 4.33 4.32 3.62
C ILE A 125 5.58 5.18 3.48
N GLU A 126 5.83 6.04 4.46
CA GLU A 126 6.95 6.99 4.41
C GLU A 126 7.70 7.08 5.73
N HIS A 127 9.03 7.13 5.61
CA HIS A 127 9.94 7.36 6.71
C HIS A 127 10.34 8.85 6.80
N SER A 128 10.25 9.44 7.98
CA SER A 128 10.61 10.85 8.25
C SER A 128 12.10 11.04 8.01
N ARG A 129 12.53 12.08 7.29
CA ARG A 129 13.97 12.35 7.15
C ARG A 129 14.25 13.81 7.43
N ASP A 130 15.10 14.06 8.43
CA ASP A 130 15.40 15.40 8.94
C ASP A 130 16.03 16.31 7.89
N ASN A 131 16.78 15.75 6.93
CA ASN A 131 17.49 16.51 5.90
C ASN A 131 16.73 16.64 4.56
N THR A 132 15.40 16.53 4.57
CA THR A 132 14.61 16.67 3.33
C THR A 132 14.41 18.15 3.00
N ASN A 133 14.66 18.56 1.75
CA ASN A 133 14.30 19.91 1.28
C ASN A 133 12.78 20.00 1.04
N ILE A 134 12.05 20.09 2.14
CA ILE A 134 10.58 20.13 2.19
C ILE A 134 10.04 21.29 1.34
N GLN A 135 10.66 22.47 1.44
CA GLN A 135 10.21 23.68 0.74
C GLN A 135 10.19 23.53 -0.78
N SER A 136 11.25 22.94 -1.35
CA SER A 136 11.35 22.73 -2.78
C SER A 136 10.27 21.75 -3.28
N ILE A 137 10.08 20.63 -2.57
CA ILE A 137 9.10 19.61 -2.95
C ILE A 137 7.67 20.18 -2.82
N MET A 138 7.36 20.84 -1.71
CA MET A 138 6.05 21.46 -1.49
C MET A 138 5.66 22.42 -2.60
N THR A 139 6.57 23.28 -3.03
CA THR A 139 6.26 24.31 -4.03
C THR A 139 5.92 23.71 -5.41
N HIS A 140 6.47 22.54 -5.73
CA HIS A 140 6.23 21.85 -7.00
C HIS A 140 5.00 20.94 -6.98
N TYR A 141 4.69 20.33 -5.84
CA TYR A 141 3.69 19.26 -5.78
C TYR A 141 2.47 19.59 -4.94
N PHE A 142 2.50 20.57 -4.03
CA PHE A 142 1.35 20.85 -3.17
C PHE A 142 0.50 21.97 -3.74
N SER A 143 -0.80 21.88 -3.49
CA SER A 143 -1.75 22.95 -3.80
C SER A 143 -1.52 24.16 -2.90
N HIS A 144 -2.02 25.34 -3.29
CA HIS A 144 -1.96 26.53 -2.45
C HIS A 144 -2.66 26.32 -1.11
N LEU A 145 -3.81 25.64 -1.09
CA LEU A 145 -4.53 25.29 0.14
C LEU A 145 -3.65 24.49 1.11
N GLU A 146 -2.96 23.45 0.64
CA GLU A 146 -2.09 22.62 1.47
C GLU A 146 -0.85 23.38 1.95
N ILE A 147 -0.28 24.24 1.10
CA ILE A 147 0.86 25.09 1.46
C ILE A 147 0.45 26.07 2.55
N ASP A 148 -0.67 26.77 2.39
CA ASP A 148 -1.17 27.75 3.37
C ASP A 148 -1.48 27.06 4.72
N GLN A 149 -2.16 25.92 4.69
CA GLN A 149 -2.44 25.12 5.89
C GLN A 149 -1.16 24.62 6.57
N LEU A 150 -0.15 24.21 5.81
CA LEU A 150 1.11 23.73 6.37
C LEU A 150 1.93 24.88 6.97
N MET A 151 1.99 26.03 6.29
CA MET A 151 2.72 27.22 6.75
C MET A 151 2.07 27.89 7.97
N ALA A 152 0.79 27.63 8.21
CA ALA A 152 0.09 28.07 9.42
C ALA A 152 0.44 27.25 10.67
N LEU A 153 1.15 26.12 10.54
CA LEU A 153 1.61 25.30 11.65
C LEU A 153 2.92 25.82 12.24
N ASP A 154 3.15 25.50 13.51
CA ASP A 154 4.46 25.67 14.15
C ASP A 154 5.54 24.92 13.35
N GLU A 155 6.73 25.51 13.24
CA GLU A 155 7.85 24.96 12.46
C GLU A 155 8.17 23.49 12.79
N SER A 156 8.05 23.11 14.07
CA SER A 156 8.25 21.74 14.55
C SER A 156 7.23 20.72 14.00
N GLN A 157 6.05 21.18 13.61
CA GLN A 157 4.95 20.36 13.08
C GLN A 157 4.93 20.31 11.55
N GLN A 158 5.55 21.30 10.88
CA GLN A 158 5.55 21.42 9.42
C GLN A 158 6.16 20.20 8.74
N SER A 159 7.31 19.72 9.24
CA SER A 159 7.97 18.53 8.68
C SER A 159 7.08 17.30 8.77
N THR A 160 6.44 17.11 9.93
CA THR A 160 5.51 16.00 10.14
C THR A 160 4.31 16.10 9.19
N ARG A 161 3.67 17.27 9.07
CA ARG A 161 2.54 17.50 8.16
C ARG A 161 2.92 17.31 6.70
N PHE A 162 4.13 17.71 6.29
CA PHE A 162 4.63 17.51 4.94
C PHE A 162 4.65 16.02 4.58
N PHE A 163 5.24 15.18 5.42
CA PHE A 163 5.30 13.75 5.14
C PHE A 163 3.92 13.08 5.20
N ASP A 164 3.00 13.56 6.06
CA ASP A 164 1.60 13.10 6.06
C ASP A 164 0.91 13.40 4.72
N LEU A 165 1.05 14.63 4.22
CA LEU A 165 0.50 15.06 2.93
C LEU A 165 1.12 14.29 1.77
N TRP A 166 2.43 14.06 1.81
CA TRP A 166 3.14 13.30 0.80
C TRP A 166 2.59 11.87 0.70
N ALA A 167 2.49 11.17 1.83
CA ALA A 167 1.92 9.82 1.86
C ALA A 167 0.48 9.78 1.31
N LEU A 168 -0.37 10.74 1.70
CA LEU A 168 -1.75 10.84 1.21
C LEU A 168 -1.84 11.09 -0.31
N LYS A 169 -0.98 11.97 -0.83
CA LYS A 169 -0.92 12.25 -2.27
C LYS A 169 -0.45 11.02 -3.05
N GLU A 170 0.60 10.36 -2.59
CA GLU A 170 1.10 9.13 -3.21
C GLU A 170 0.09 7.99 -3.15
N SER A 171 -0.62 7.81 -2.02
CA SER A 171 -1.67 6.79 -1.93
C SER A 171 -2.82 7.06 -2.91
N TYR A 172 -3.21 8.32 -3.09
CA TYR A 172 -4.24 8.70 -4.09
C TYR A 172 -3.77 8.50 -5.53
N ILE A 173 -2.54 8.91 -5.87
CA ILE A 173 -1.96 8.64 -7.19
C ILE A 173 -1.91 7.14 -7.47
N LYS A 174 -1.44 6.35 -6.50
CA LYS A 174 -1.37 4.89 -6.62
C LYS A 174 -2.76 4.28 -6.78
N ALA A 175 -3.78 4.81 -6.12
CA ALA A 175 -5.15 4.36 -6.26
C ALA A 175 -5.68 4.60 -7.68
N THR A 176 -5.51 5.82 -8.21
CA THR A 176 -5.95 6.19 -9.56
C THR A 176 -5.14 5.53 -10.68
N GLY A 177 -3.91 5.07 -10.41
CA GLY A 177 -3.05 4.42 -11.40
C GLY A 177 -2.43 5.37 -12.43
N THR A 178 -2.66 6.68 -12.29
CA THR A 178 -2.20 7.71 -13.23
C THR A 178 -0.70 8.01 -13.12
N GLY A 179 -0.07 7.66 -11.99
CA GLY A 179 1.31 8.02 -11.67
C GLY A 179 1.50 9.53 -11.52
N LEU A 180 2.75 9.99 -11.44
CA LEU A 180 3.11 11.43 -11.33
C LEU A 180 2.69 12.28 -12.55
N ALA A 181 2.06 11.69 -13.57
CA ALA A 181 1.53 12.44 -14.70
C ALA A 181 0.29 13.27 -14.33
N THR A 182 -0.38 12.95 -13.22
CA THR A 182 -1.39 13.83 -12.61
C THR A 182 -0.69 14.97 -11.89
N SER A 183 -1.05 16.21 -12.24
CA SER A 183 -0.58 17.38 -11.50
C SER A 183 -0.97 17.23 -10.03
N LEU A 184 0.00 17.09 -9.15
CA LEU A 184 -0.24 16.96 -7.71
C LEU A 184 -0.88 18.22 -7.09
N LYS A 185 -0.93 19.31 -7.85
CA LYS A 185 -1.65 20.55 -7.51
C LYS A 185 -3.15 20.51 -7.87
N GLY A 186 -3.59 19.52 -8.65
CA GLY A 186 -4.98 19.38 -9.10
C GLY A 186 -5.94 18.88 -8.02
N PHE A 187 -5.44 18.53 -6.83
CA PHE A 187 -6.23 18.13 -5.68
C PHE A 187 -5.52 18.48 -4.37
N ALA A 188 -6.29 18.52 -3.28
CA ALA A 188 -5.80 18.86 -1.95
C ALA A 188 -6.44 17.98 -0.87
N PHE A 189 -5.68 17.67 0.19
CA PHE A 189 -6.22 17.09 1.41
C PHE A 189 -6.44 18.16 2.48
N ASP A 190 -7.63 18.20 3.05
CA ASP A 190 -7.98 19.06 4.18
C ASP A 190 -7.99 18.27 5.50
N PHE A 191 -7.33 18.86 6.50
CA PHE A 191 -7.20 18.33 7.85
C PHE A 191 -8.17 18.97 8.86
N SER A 192 -9.03 19.90 8.45
CA SER A 192 -9.89 20.70 9.33
C SER A 192 -10.83 19.91 10.24
N LYS A 193 -11.23 18.70 9.82
CA LYS A 193 -12.15 17.81 10.55
C LYS A 193 -11.48 16.54 11.07
N VAL A 194 -10.15 16.52 11.09
CA VAL A 194 -9.41 15.31 11.44
C VAL A 194 -9.56 14.98 12.91
N THR A 195 -9.89 13.73 13.19
CA THR A 195 -9.84 13.14 14.54
C THR A 195 -8.75 12.09 14.59
N GLU A 196 -8.06 12.03 15.73
CA GLU A 196 -7.05 11.02 16.03
C GLU A 196 -7.66 9.94 16.93
N ARG A 197 -7.32 8.70 16.65
CA ARG A 197 -7.57 7.58 17.56
C ARG A 197 -6.41 6.61 17.56
N THR A 198 -6.20 5.94 18.69
CA THR A 198 -5.24 4.85 18.78
C THR A 198 -5.87 3.55 18.35
N GLU A 199 -5.12 2.74 17.62
CA GLU A 199 -5.50 1.39 17.22
C GLU A 199 -4.40 0.39 17.58
N THR A 200 -4.80 -0.85 17.79
CA THR A 200 -3.87 -1.95 18.08
C THR A 200 -3.62 -2.77 16.83
N MET A 201 -2.35 -2.89 16.44
CA MET A 201 -1.95 -3.79 15.36
C MET A 201 -2.05 -5.24 15.82
N ARG A 202 -2.66 -6.08 14.98
CA ARG A 202 -2.79 -7.52 15.21
C ARG A 202 -1.54 -8.23 14.71
N THR A 203 -1.19 -9.35 15.32
CA THR A 203 -0.18 -10.28 14.80
C THR A 203 -0.87 -11.44 14.09
N VAL A 204 -0.18 -12.09 13.15
CA VAL A 204 -0.71 -13.28 12.48
C VAL A 204 -0.80 -14.44 13.47
N THR A 205 -2.01 -15.02 13.60
CA THR A 205 -2.22 -16.24 14.39
C THR A 205 -2.20 -17.46 13.48
N ASN A 206 -1.08 -18.20 13.51
CA ASN A 206 -0.98 -19.51 12.86
C ASN A 206 -1.30 -20.60 13.91
N SER A 207 -2.59 -20.82 14.22
CA SER A 207 -3.13 -21.90 15.08
C SER A 207 -2.60 -22.03 16.54
N SER A 208 -3.56 -21.96 17.48
CA SER A 208 -3.56 -22.42 18.90
C SER A 208 -2.43 -22.06 19.89
N LYS A 209 -1.40 -21.30 19.50
CA LYS A 209 -0.59 -20.55 20.48
C LYS A 209 -0.71 -19.07 20.15
N GLU A 210 -1.51 -18.37 20.93
CA GLU A 210 -1.43 -16.91 21.02
C GLU A 210 0.05 -16.56 21.26
N ARG A 211 0.71 -15.99 20.25
CA ARG A 211 1.96 -15.28 20.51
C ARG A 211 1.55 -14.11 21.39
N VAL A 212 1.96 -14.15 22.65
CA VAL A 212 2.00 -12.99 23.54
C VAL A 212 3.09 -12.05 23.00
N GLY A 213 2.85 -11.50 21.82
CA GLY A 213 3.63 -10.40 21.28
C GLY A 213 3.11 -9.11 21.88
N GLN A 214 4.01 -8.17 22.18
CA GLN A 214 3.59 -6.83 22.54
C GLN A 214 2.72 -6.26 21.43
N SER A 215 1.48 -5.93 21.75
CA SER A 215 0.57 -5.33 20.81
C SER A 215 1.05 -3.92 20.49
N ARG A 216 1.57 -3.69 19.28
CA ARG A 216 2.02 -2.37 18.85
C ARG A 216 0.80 -1.46 18.64
N GLN A 217 0.79 -0.32 19.32
CA GLN A 217 -0.21 0.70 19.09
C GLN A 217 0.24 1.64 17.97
N LEU A 218 -0.73 2.14 17.22
CA LEU A 218 -0.54 3.11 16.14
C LEU A 218 -1.63 4.18 16.21
N ARG A 219 -1.37 5.33 15.60
CA ARG A 219 -2.33 6.43 15.51
C ARG A 219 -3.02 6.40 14.16
N LEU A 220 -4.34 6.49 14.14
CA LEU A 220 -5.13 6.69 12.92
C LEU A 220 -5.77 8.07 12.93
N PHE A 221 -5.73 8.72 11.77
CA PHE A 221 -6.30 10.03 11.51
C PHE A 221 -7.42 9.87 10.49
N GLN A 222 -8.65 10.17 10.91
CA GLN A 222 -9.87 10.04 10.12
C GLN A 222 -10.53 11.40 9.95
N GLY A 223 -11.44 11.54 8.97
CA GLY A 223 -12.08 12.83 8.68
C GLY A 223 -11.28 13.71 7.70
N LEU A 224 -10.31 13.11 7.00
CA LEU A 224 -9.61 13.76 5.90
C LEU A 224 -10.56 13.97 4.72
N GLU A 225 -10.63 15.20 4.22
CA GLU A 225 -11.43 15.53 3.04
C GLU A 225 -10.51 15.69 1.82
N LEU A 226 -10.85 15.03 0.72
CA LEU A 226 -10.16 15.17 -0.56
C LEU A 226 -10.93 16.17 -1.43
N HIS A 227 -10.30 17.29 -1.75
CA HIS A 227 -10.82 18.29 -2.66
C HIS A 227 -10.19 18.09 -4.03
N LEU A 228 -11.01 17.78 -5.04
CA LEU A 228 -10.58 17.73 -6.44
C LEU A 228 -10.90 19.09 -7.06
N PHE A 229 -9.89 19.80 -7.57
CA PHE A 229 -10.11 21.09 -8.22
C PHE A 229 -10.61 20.87 -9.65
N GLU A 230 -11.55 21.70 -10.12
CA GLU A 230 -11.97 21.68 -11.51
C GLU A 230 -10.85 22.24 -12.39
N GLY A 231 -10.30 21.38 -13.25
CA GLY A 231 -9.24 21.73 -14.19
C GLY A 231 -9.18 20.74 -15.36
N PRO A 232 -8.43 21.07 -16.43
CA PRO A 232 -8.33 20.26 -17.66
C PRO A 232 -7.88 18.80 -17.42
N ASP A 233 -7.34 18.49 -16.23
CA ASP A 233 -6.89 17.16 -15.83
C ASP A 233 -8.01 16.13 -15.62
N ARG A 234 -9.29 16.54 -15.50
CA ARG A 234 -10.41 15.59 -15.66
C ARG A 234 -10.43 14.93 -17.03
N GLU A 235 -9.81 15.54 -18.05
CA GLU A 235 -9.69 14.96 -19.38
C GLU A 235 -8.49 14.02 -19.55
N VAL A 236 -7.43 14.16 -18.75
CA VAL A 236 -6.25 13.28 -18.83
C VAL A 236 -6.59 11.88 -18.30
N ALA A 237 -7.46 11.78 -17.30
CA ALA A 237 -8.07 10.53 -16.87
C ALA A 237 -8.94 9.84 -17.97
N LYS A 238 -9.27 10.53 -19.07
CA LYS A 238 -9.98 9.94 -20.22
C LYS A 238 -9.05 9.23 -21.22
N LYS A 239 -7.72 9.29 -21.08
CA LYS A 239 -6.76 8.69 -22.03
C LYS A 239 -6.13 7.37 -21.58
N THR A 240 -6.52 6.84 -20.43
CA THR A 240 -6.04 5.55 -19.91
C THR A 240 -6.96 4.39 -20.31
N SER A 241 -6.51 3.15 -20.04
CA SER A 241 -7.11 1.91 -20.53
C SER A 241 -8.62 1.79 -20.20
N THR A 242 -9.33 0.88 -20.87
CA THR A 242 -10.80 0.70 -20.73
C THR A 242 -11.30 0.54 -19.29
N ARG A 243 -10.46 0.02 -18.37
CA ARG A 243 -10.79 -0.11 -16.94
C ARG A 243 -10.46 1.14 -16.12
N ASP A 244 -9.46 1.93 -16.54
CA ASP A 244 -9.11 3.19 -15.89
C ASP A 244 -10.16 4.29 -16.15
N LYS A 245 -10.85 4.24 -17.30
CA LYS A 245 -12.01 5.10 -17.61
C LYS A 245 -13.23 4.85 -16.72
N GLN A 246 -13.33 3.66 -16.13
CA GLN A 246 -14.45 3.25 -15.29
C GLN A 246 -14.40 3.92 -13.89
N CYS A 247 -13.25 4.52 -13.52
CA CYS A 247 -13.04 5.17 -12.23
C CYS A 247 -13.61 6.60 -12.10
N ASN A 248 -14.21 7.17 -13.16
CA ASN A 248 -14.65 8.57 -13.18
C ASN A 248 -15.85 8.89 -12.27
N ASN A 249 -16.58 7.86 -11.80
CA ASN A 249 -17.73 8.01 -10.88
C ASN A 249 -17.44 7.48 -9.46
N LEU A 250 -16.17 7.27 -9.10
CA LEU A 250 -15.83 6.77 -7.77
C LEU A 250 -15.92 7.87 -6.72
N TYR A 251 -16.47 7.51 -5.56
CA TYR A 251 -16.32 8.30 -4.35
C TYR A 251 -15.01 7.90 -3.68
N TRP A 252 -14.26 8.91 -3.22
CA TRP A 252 -12.92 8.69 -2.65
C TRP A 252 -12.94 8.84 -1.14
N LYS A 253 -12.25 7.92 -0.46
CA LYS A 253 -11.95 8.01 0.97
C LYS A 253 -10.46 7.78 1.16
N SER A 254 -9.87 8.57 2.05
CA SER A 254 -8.48 8.39 2.46
C SER A 254 -8.39 8.29 3.98
N LEU A 255 -7.39 7.56 4.44
CA LEU A 255 -7.04 7.39 5.83
C LEU A 255 -5.53 7.59 5.96
N LEU A 256 -5.10 8.33 6.98
CA LEU A 256 -3.70 8.49 7.35
C LEU A 256 -3.45 7.75 8.67
N GLY A 257 -2.31 7.09 8.81
CA GLY A 257 -1.89 6.51 10.08
C GLY A 257 -0.41 6.72 10.34
N ARG A 258 -0.03 6.64 11.60
CA ARG A 258 1.37 6.69 12.05
C ARG A 258 1.68 5.46 12.87
N VAL A 259 2.63 4.67 12.37
CA VAL A 259 3.13 3.47 13.03
C VAL A 259 3.95 3.84 14.26
N ASP A 260 4.71 4.93 14.17
CA ASP A 260 5.47 5.58 15.23
C ASP A 260 5.73 7.06 14.82
N ASP A 261 6.73 7.72 15.39
CA ASP A 261 7.11 9.10 15.01
C ASP A 261 7.94 9.17 13.71
N GLN A 262 8.53 8.04 13.30
CA GLN A 262 9.38 7.92 12.13
C GLN A 262 8.68 7.33 10.92
N TYR A 263 7.53 6.67 11.08
CA TYR A 263 6.79 6.02 10.00
C TYR A 263 5.32 6.42 9.99
N ARG A 264 4.86 6.89 8.82
CA ARG A 264 3.45 7.12 8.52
C ARG A 264 3.04 6.31 7.30
N PHE A 265 1.74 6.11 7.15
CA PHE A 265 1.17 5.51 5.96
C PHE A 265 -0.14 6.21 5.59
N ALA A 266 -0.52 6.08 4.33
CA ALA A 266 -1.83 6.48 3.86
C ALA A 266 -2.47 5.37 3.05
N VAL A 267 -3.79 5.26 3.14
CA VAL A 267 -4.61 4.37 2.32
C VAL A 267 -5.66 5.23 1.64
N THR A 268 -5.79 5.05 0.33
CA THR A 268 -6.87 5.66 -0.46
C THR A 268 -7.68 4.58 -1.14
N LEU A 269 -9.00 4.69 -1.02
CA LEU A 269 -9.96 3.79 -1.64
C LEU A 269 -11.00 4.59 -2.42
N GLY A 270 -11.14 4.27 -3.71
CA GLY A 270 -12.22 4.71 -4.57
C GLY A 270 -13.19 3.57 -4.82
N ALA A 271 -14.48 3.76 -4.54
CA ALA A 271 -15.53 2.78 -4.84
C ALA A 271 -16.88 3.50 -5.01
N GLU A 272 -17.84 2.88 -5.67
CA GLU A 272 -19.20 3.43 -5.74
C GLU A 272 -19.85 3.43 -4.35
N GLY A 273 -20.43 4.56 -3.95
CA GLY A 273 -21.18 4.68 -2.69
C GLY A 273 -20.39 4.39 -1.40
N ILE A 274 -19.06 4.47 -1.42
CA ILE A 274 -18.23 4.21 -0.22
C ILE A 274 -18.50 5.22 0.89
N ALA A 275 -18.90 4.72 2.07
CA ALA A 275 -19.10 5.56 3.25
C ALA A 275 -17.78 5.89 3.96
N GLY A 276 -16.88 4.91 4.04
CA GLY A 276 -15.62 5.00 4.75
C GLY A 276 -14.75 3.75 4.61
N ILE A 277 -13.54 3.82 5.17
CA ILE A 277 -12.58 2.71 5.21
C ILE A 277 -12.57 2.14 6.62
N LYS A 278 -12.84 0.83 6.75
CA LYS A 278 -12.56 0.07 7.97
C LYS A 278 -11.23 -0.64 7.80
N LEU A 279 -10.23 -0.25 8.58
CA LEU A 279 -8.88 -0.79 8.48
C LEU A 279 -8.66 -1.93 9.48
N ASN A 280 -8.10 -3.04 9.03
CA ASN A 280 -7.50 -4.05 9.91
C ASN A 280 -5.98 -4.00 9.72
N MET A 281 -5.23 -3.61 10.75
CA MET A 281 -3.77 -3.58 10.66
C MET A 281 -3.17 -4.88 11.17
N ILE A 282 -2.28 -5.49 10.39
CA ILE A 282 -1.71 -6.80 10.65
C ILE A 282 -0.20 -6.71 10.48
N GLU A 283 0.55 -7.09 11.50
CA GLU A 283 1.99 -7.27 11.40
C GLU A 283 2.29 -8.67 10.88
N PHE A 284 3.18 -8.76 9.89
CA PHE A 284 3.58 -10.02 9.27
C PHE A 284 5.09 -10.13 9.22
N GLN A 285 5.61 -10.95 10.12
CA GLN A 285 7.04 -11.09 10.35
C GLN A 285 7.66 -12.08 9.35
N THR A 286 8.98 -12.02 9.18
CA THR A 286 9.74 -13.03 8.42
C THR A 286 9.50 -14.44 8.97
N SER A 287 9.37 -14.60 10.30
CA SER A 287 9.02 -15.89 10.89
C SER A 287 7.63 -16.43 10.46
N ASP A 288 6.69 -15.55 10.15
CA ASP A 288 5.37 -15.96 9.66
C ASP A 288 5.43 -16.37 8.18
N LEU A 289 6.27 -15.69 7.39
CA LEU A 289 6.61 -16.07 6.02
C LEU A 289 7.23 -17.47 5.99
N PHE A 290 8.18 -17.76 6.89
CA PHE A 290 8.83 -19.07 6.99
C PHE A 290 7.85 -20.15 7.47
N SER A 291 7.00 -19.83 8.44
CA SER A 291 5.94 -20.76 8.87
C SER A 291 5.01 -21.15 7.71
N GLN A 292 4.68 -20.17 6.85
CA GLN A 292 3.85 -20.41 5.68
C GLN A 292 4.59 -21.22 4.60
N LEU A 293 5.91 -21.04 4.45
CA LEU A 293 6.77 -21.87 3.61
C LEU A 293 6.68 -23.35 3.99
N GLU A 294 6.81 -23.67 5.28
CA GLU A 294 6.71 -25.04 5.78
C GLU A 294 5.31 -25.65 5.58
N VAL A 295 4.25 -24.85 5.74
CA VAL A 295 2.87 -25.28 5.43
C VAL A 295 2.71 -25.64 3.95
N PHE A 296 3.39 -24.95 3.04
CA PHE A 296 3.32 -25.27 1.62
C PHE A 296 4.26 -26.41 1.21
N LYS A 297 5.40 -26.61 1.88
CA LYS A 297 6.24 -27.80 1.68
C LYS A 297 5.52 -29.09 2.07
N SER A 298 4.76 -29.06 3.18
CA SER A 298 4.00 -30.23 3.66
C SER A 298 2.75 -30.54 2.83
N LYS A 299 2.29 -29.59 2.01
CA LYS A 299 1.22 -29.78 1.03
C LYS A 299 1.83 -29.99 -0.34
N ASP A 300 2.32 -31.20 -0.60
CA ASP A 300 2.83 -31.58 -1.92
C ASP A 300 1.79 -31.21 -3.01
N PRO A 301 2.19 -30.61 -4.14
CA PRO A 301 1.28 -30.33 -5.24
C PRO A 301 1.00 -31.65 -5.96
N THR A 302 -0.07 -32.32 -5.55
CA THR A 302 -0.71 -33.37 -6.36
C THR A 302 -1.60 -32.75 -7.43
#